data_AF-A0A2P4SP04-F1
#
_entry.id   AF-A0A2P4SP04-F1
#
_cell.length_a   1.000
_cell.length_b   1.000
_cell.length_c   1.000
_cell.angle_alpha   90.00
_cell.angle_beta   90.00
_cell.angle_gamma   90.00
#
_symmetry.space_group_name_H-M   'P 1'
#
loop_
_entity.id
_entity.type
_entity.pdbx_description
1 polymer ?
#
loop_
_entity_poly.entity_id
_entity_poly.type
_entity_poly.pdbx_seq_one_letter_code
_entity_poly.pdbx_strand_id
1 'polypeptide(L)'
;MAAGGGGGGRASSSAASSSAGALEASLDRKLQAVTNTMESIQGLSSWCLENKRHHNTIVYHWMKWLRRSAFPHRLNLFYLANDVIQNCKRKNAIVFRDTFAEVLPEAASLVKDPSVSKSIERIFKIWEDRNVYPEETILALKEALSK
;
A
#
# COMPACT_ATOMS: atom_id res chain seq x y z
N MET A 1 -39.24 -41.93 29.94
CA MET A 1 -39.23 -41.57 28.51
C MET A 1 -39.38 -40.07 28.38
N ALA A 2 -38.37 -39.38 27.86
CA ALA A 2 -38.51 -38.09 27.19
C ALA A 2 -37.21 -37.85 26.40
N ALA A 3 -37.35 -37.86 25.08
CA ALA A 3 -36.30 -37.60 24.11
C ALA A 3 -36.26 -36.11 23.76
N GLY A 4 -35.13 -35.64 23.20
CA GLY A 4 -35.19 -34.61 22.16
C GLY A 4 -34.14 -33.51 22.20
N GLY A 5 -33.41 -33.39 21.07
CA GLY A 5 -32.65 -32.20 20.61
C GLY A 5 -31.15 -32.30 20.88
N GLY A 6 -30.24 -32.59 19.93
CA GLY A 6 -30.19 -32.13 18.52
C GLY A 6 -30.02 -30.61 18.52
N GLY A 7 -28.94 -29.96 18.11
CA GLY A 7 -27.86 -30.28 17.19
C GLY A 7 -27.45 -28.96 16.53
N GLY A 8 -26.23 -28.85 16.03
CA GLY A 8 -25.76 -27.73 15.22
C GLY A 8 -25.15 -26.59 16.05
N GLY A 9 -24.01 -26.02 15.69
CA GLY A 9 -23.25 -26.07 14.45
C GLY A 9 -22.30 -24.89 14.53
N ARG A 10 -21.02 -25.15 14.30
CA ARG A 10 -19.94 -24.17 14.38
C ARG A 10 -20.21 -23.01 13.41
N ALA A 11 -20.62 -21.85 13.92
CA ALA A 11 -20.72 -20.61 13.16
C ALA A 11 -19.53 -19.71 13.51
N SER A 12 -18.40 -19.88 12.83
CA SER A 12 -17.26 -18.97 12.97
C SER A 12 -16.46 -18.73 11.68
N SER A 13 -16.92 -19.24 10.53
CA SER A 13 -16.20 -19.10 9.24
C SER A 13 -16.79 -18.08 8.26
N SER A 14 -18.02 -17.58 8.47
CA SER A 14 -18.71 -16.68 7.52
C SER A 14 -18.46 -15.18 7.74
N ALA A 15 -18.02 -14.76 8.93
CA ALA A 15 -17.79 -13.35 9.26
C ALA A 15 -16.43 -12.82 8.75
N ALA A 16 -15.43 -13.70 8.64
CA ALA A 16 -14.10 -13.31 8.16
C ALA A 16 -14.12 -13.03 6.64
N SER A 17 -14.83 -13.83 5.86
CA SER A 17 -14.96 -13.66 4.40
C SER A 17 -15.71 -12.39 4.01
N SER A 18 -16.70 -11.97 4.80
CA SER A 18 -17.45 -10.73 4.55
C SER A 18 -16.61 -9.48 4.88
N SER A 19 -15.79 -9.52 5.94
CA SER A 19 -14.89 -8.41 6.29
C SER A 19 -13.76 -8.20 5.27
N ALA A 20 -13.22 -9.29 4.69
CA ALA A 20 -12.19 -9.21 3.67
C ALA A 20 -12.73 -8.58 2.38
N GLY A 21 -13.90 -9.03 1.90
CA GLY A 21 -14.54 -8.44 0.71
C GLY A 21 -14.89 -6.95 0.88
N ALA A 22 -15.30 -6.53 2.08
CA ALA A 22 -15.57 -5.12 2.36
C ALA A 22 -14.29 -4.26 2.33
N LEU A 23 -13.17 -4.78 2.84
CA LEU A 23 -11.87 -4.10 2.79
C LEU A 23 -11.38 -3.94 1.35
N GLU A 24 -11.44 -5.02 0.56
CA GLU A 24 -11.02 -5.00 -0.85
C GLU A 24 -11.83 -4.01 -1.68
N ALA A 25 -13.15 -4.00 -1.53
CA ALA A 25 -14.02 -3.04 -2.22
C ALA A 25 -13.72 -1.59 -1.82
N SER A 26 -13.39 -1.36 -0.54
CA SER A 26 -13.00 -0.03 -0.04
C SER A 26 -11.65 0.40 -0.62
N LEU A 27 -10.67 -0.52 -0.67
CA LEU A 27 -9.36 -0.29 -1.26
C LEU A 27 -9.47 0.05 -2.74
N ASP A 28 -10.22 -0.73 -3.51
CA ASP A 28 -10.35 -0.50 -4.94
C ASP A 28 -10.97 0.87 -5.24
N ARG A 29 -12.02 1.28 -4.51
CA ARG A 29 -12.61 2.62 -4.65
C ARG A 29 -11.64 3.74 -4.28
N LYS A 30 -10.91 3.59 -3.17
CA LYS A 30 -9.98 4.60 -2.66
C LYS A 30 -8.75 4.76 -3.57
N LEU A 31 -8.17 3.66 -4.03
CA LEU A 31 -7.01 3.66 -4.93
C LEU A 31 -7.38 4.13 -6.34
N GLN A 32 -8.62 3.92 -6.78
CA GLN A 32 -9.12 4.51 -8.02
C GLN A 32 -9.25 6.03 -7.92
N ALA A 33 -9.75 6.52 -6.79
CA ALA A 33 -10.09 7.93 -6.60
C ALA A 33 -8.94 8.81 -6.09
N VAL A 34 -7.77 8.24 -5.81
CA VAL A 34 -6.63 9.01 -5.29
C VAL A 34 -6.15 10.03 -6.31
N THR A 35 -5.94 11.26 -5.85
CA THR A 35 -5.48 12.39 -6.67
C THR A 35 -4.13 12.90 -6.15
N ASN A 36 -3.56 13.89 -6.82
CA ASN A 36 -2.32 14.54 -6.40
C ASN A 36 -2.52 15.58 -5.27
N THR A 37 -3.73 15.75 -4.73
CA THR A 37 -3.97 16.73 -3.66
C THR A 37 -3.54 16.17 -2.31
N MET A 38 -3.07 17.06 -1.43
CA MET A 38 -2.59 16.70 -0.11
C MET A 38 -3.69 16.03 0.72
N GLU A 39 -4.92 16.53 0.61
CA GLU A 39 -6.10 16.01 1.32
C GLU A 39 -6.43 14.57 0.88
N SER A 40 -6.34 14.30 -0.43
CA SER A 40 -6.60 12.96 -0.99
C SER A 40 -5.55 11.96 -0.52
N ILE A 41 -4.27 12.33 -0.62
CA ILE A 41 -3.14 11.50 -0.22
C ILE A 41 -3.16 11.25 1.29
N GLN A 42 -3.28 12.29 2.11
CA GLN A 42 -3.24 12.17 3.57
C GLN A 42 -4.46 11.47 4.14
N GLY A 43 -5.65 11.71 3.57
CA GLY A 43 -6.87 11.02 3.95
C GLY A 43 -6.75 9.51 3.71
N LEU A 44 -6.25 9.11 2.55
CA LEU A 44 -6.04 7.69 2.24
C LEU A 44 -4.88 7.08 3.04
N SER A 45 -3.76 7.79 3.19
CA SER A 45 -2.63 7.34 4.00
C SER A 45 -3.04 7.07 5.45
N SER A 46 -3.80 7.99 6.06
CA SER A 46 -4.31 7.83 7.43
C SER A 46 -5.18 6.57 7.55
N TRP A 47 -6.08 6.36 6.59
CA TRP A 47 -6.90 5.15 6.53
C TRP A 47 -6.06 3.88 6.39
N CYS A 48 -5.01 3.87 5.55
CA CYS A 48 -4.09 2.73 5.44
C CYS A 48 -3.39 2.43 6.77
N LEU A 49 -2.91 3.47 7.46
CA LEU A 49 -2.20 3.35 8.74
C LEU A 49 -3.10 2.86 9.89
N GLU A 50 -4.37 3.24 9.89
CA GLU A 50 -5.39 2.73 10.82
C GLU A 50 -5.68 1.23 10.57
N ASN A 51 -5.65 0.82 9.31
CA ASN A 51 -5.87 -0.57 8.88
C ASN A 51 -4.58 -1.40 8.82
N LYS A 52 -3.54 -1.03 9.59
CA LYS A 52 -2.21 -1.69 9.57
C LYS A 52 -2.23 -3.20 9.79
N ARG A 53 -3.27 -3.78 10.38
CA ARG A 53 -3.45 -5.25 10.49
C ARG A 53 -3.58 -5.94 9.13
N HIS A 54 -3.94 -5.17 8.11
CA HIS A 54 -4.12 -5.63 6.73
C HIS A 54 -3.04 -5.08 5.78
N HIS A 55 -1.86 -4.73 6.30
CA HIS A 55 -0.77 -4.15 5.53
C HIS A 55 -0.46 -4.93 4.24
N ASN A 56 -0.38 -6.27 4.31
CA ASN A 56 -0.16 -7.13 3.14
C ASN A 56 -1.23 -6.94 2.06
N THR A 57 -2.52 -6.95 2.44
CA THR A 57 -3.63 -6.74 1.51
C THR A 57 -3.59 -5.34 0.91
N ILE A 58 -3.32 -4.32 1.72
CA ILE A 58 -3.24 -2.92 1.26
C ILE A 58 -2.13 -2.78 0.22
N VAL A 59 -0.92 -3.28 0.50
CA VAL A 59 0.23 -3.19 -0.42
C VAL A 59 -0.01 -4.04 -1.68
N TYR A 60 -0.62 -5.22 -1.55
CA TYR A 60 -1.01 -6.04 -2.70
C TYR A 60 -1.97 -5.29 -3.64
N HIS A 61 -3.03 -4.66 -3.11
CA HIS A 61 -3.97 -3.89 -3.91
C HIS A 61 -3.33 -2.62 -4.48
N TRP A 62 -2.47 -1.94 -3.74
CA TRP A 62 -1.70 -0.80 -4.23
C TRP A 62 -0.88 -1.20 -5.47
N MET A 63 -0.18 -2.33 -5.42
CA MET A 63 0.61 -2.82 -6.55
C MET A 63 -0.27 -3.25 -7.73
N LYS A 64 -1.42 -3.91 -7.46
CA LYS A 64 -2.43 -4.24 -8.48
C LYS A 64 -2.94 -3.01 -9.22
N TRP A 65 -3.16 -1.89 -8.51
CA TRP A 65 -3.54 -0.61 -9.11
C TRP A 65 -2.39 0.03 -9.86
N LEU A 66 -1.17 0.01 -9.32
CA LEU A 66 -0.01 0.56 -9.99
C LEU A 66 0.23 -0.08 -11.36
N ARG A 67 0.15 -1.41 -11.45
CA ARG A 67 0.33 -2.17 -12.71
C ARG A 67 -0.66 -1.75 -13.81
N ARG A 68 -1.94 -1.56 -13.47
CA ARG A 68 -3.02 -1.22 -14.44
C ARG A 68 -3.14 0.26 -14.77
N SER A 69 -2.55 1.14 -13.97
CA SER A 69 -2.68 2.59 -14.11
C SER A 69 -1.71 3.19 -15.11
N ALA A 70 -2.08 4.32 -15.73
CA ALA A 70 -1.19 5.15 -16.53
C ALA A 70 -0.22 5.97 -15.64
N PHE A 71 0.87 6.49 -16.22
CA PHE A 71 1.93 7.18 -15.48
C PHE A 71 1.44 8.30 -14.53
N PRO A 72 0.52 9.20 -14.91
CA PRO A 72 0.04 10.23 -13.99
C PRO A 72 -0.59 9.67 -12.71
N HIS A 73 -1.37 8.58 -12.83
CA HIS A 73 -2.00 7.95 -11.68
C HIS A 73 -1.01 7.08 -10.89
N ARG A 74 -0.03 6.46 -11.56
CA ARG A 74 1.08 5.77 -10.88
C ARG A 74 1.84 6.73 -9.95
N LEU A 75 2.05 7.97 -10.39
CA LEU A 75 2.68 8.99 -9.53
C LEU A 75 1.84 9.31 -8.29
N ASN A 76 0.51 9.46 -8.42
CA ASN A 76 -0.36 9.66 -7.26
C ASN A 76 -0.30 8.49 -6.26
N LEU A 77 -0.27 7.26 -6.78
CA LEU A 77 -0.09 6.05 -5.97
C LEU A 77 1.27 6.04 -5.27
N PHE A 78 2.34 6.51 -5.91
CA PHE A 78 3.65 6.66 -5.27
C PHE A 78 3.65 7.74 -4.19
N TYR A 79 2.93 8.85 -4.36
CA TYR A 79 2.78 9.85 -3.30
C TYR A 79 2.04 9.27 -2.09
N LEU A 80 1.02 8.44 -2.31
CA LEU A 80 0.37 7.69 -1.24
C LEU A 80 1.36 6.77 -0.52
N ALA A 81 2.11 5.93 -1.25
CA ALA A 81 3.10 5.03 -0.65
C ALA A 81 4.15 5.80 0.15
N ASN A 82 4.64 6.91 -0.39
CA ASN A 82 5.57 7.80 0.28
C ASN A 82 5.01 8.33 1.61
N ASP A 83 3.78 8.84 1.63
CA ASP A 83 3.18 9.36 2.86
C ASP A 83 2.99 8.26 3.91
N VAL A 84 2.53 7.07 3.50
CA VAL A 84 2.38 5.91 4.40
C VAL A 84 3.73 5.49 4.99
N ILE A 85 4.76 5.30 4.15
CA ILE A 85 6.11 4.85 4.56
C ILE A 85 6.78 5.84 5.52
N GLN A 86 6.59 7.14 5.30
CA GLN A 86 7.15 8.17 6.17
C GLN A 86 6.39 8.26 7.51
N ASN A 87 5.06 8.14 7.49
CA ASN A 87 4.22 8.31 8.67
C ASN A 87 3.99 7.03 9.48
N CYS A 88 4.36 5.85 8.95
CA CYS A 88 4.06 4.59 9.62
C CYS A 88 4.78 4.41 10.96
N LYS A 89 6.02 4.92 11.09
CA LYS A 89 6.78 4.85 12.35
C LYS A 89 6.06 5.55 13.49
N ARG A 90 5.59 6.79 13.28
CA ARG A 90 4.87 7.57 14.29
C ARG A 90 3.47 7.03 14.62
N LYS A 91 2.88 6.23 13.73
CA LYS A 91 1.57 5.58 13.93
C LYS A 91 1.68 4.13 14.44
N ASN A 92 2.87 3.71 14.89
CA ASN A 92 3.15 2.34 15.33
C ASN A 92 2.74 1.29 14.28
N ALA A 93 3.02 1.58 13.01
CA ALA A 93 2.66 0.78 11.84
C ALA A 93 3.89 0.48 10.97
N ILE A 94 5.08 0.39 11.60
CA ILE A 94 6.37 0.29 10.90
C ILE A 94 6.45 -0.89 9.92
N VAL A 95 5.63 -1.93 10.14
CA VAL A 95 5.43 -3.08 9.24
C VAL A 95 5.18 -2.68 7.77
N PHE A 96 4.60 -1.50 7.52
CA PHE A 96 4.43 -1.01 6.16
C PHE A 96 5.76 -0.81 5.43
N ARG A 97 6.86 -0.44 6.11
CA ARG A 97 8.17 -0.31 5.46
C ARG A 97 8.62 -1.64 4.89
N ASP A 98 8.59 -2.69 5.72
CA ASP A 98 9.01 -4.02 5.32
C ASP A 98 8.13 -4.54 4.16
N THR A 99 6.81 -4.35 4.28
CA THR A 99 5.86 -4.81 3.25
C THR A 99 6.04 -4.06 1.93
N PHE A 100 6.26 -2.74 1.97
CA PHE A 100 6.51 -1.96 0.75
C PHE A 100 7.87 -2.30 0.14
N ALA A 101 8.90 -2.56 0.95
CA ALA A 101 10.24 -2.91 0.47
C ALA A 101 10.21 -4.11 -0.48
N GLU A 102 9.35 -5.10 -0.23
CA GLU A 102 9.19 -6.28 -1.10
C GLU A 102 8.69 -5.95 -2.52
N VAL A 103 7.85 -4.92 -2.67
CA VAL A 103 7.21 -4.58 -3.96
C VAL A 103 7.84 -3.37 -4.65
N LEU A 104 8.61 -2.54 -3.92
CA LEU A 104 9.18 -1.30 -4.43
C LEU A 104 10.12 -1.48 -5.63
N PRO A 105 10.97 -2.53 -5.72
CA PRO A 105 11.81 -2.75 -6.90
C PRO A 105 11.00 -2.93 -8.18
N GLU A 106 9.94 -3.75 -8.13
CA GLU A 106 9.03 -3.92 -9.26
C GLU A 106 8.27 -2.61 -9.53
N ALA A 107 7.77 -1.94 -8.49
CA ALA A 107 7.05 -0.69 -8.64
C ALA A 107 7.88 0.43 -9.30
N ALA A 108 9.17 0.55 -8.94
CA ALA A 108 10.10 1.50 -9.54
C ALA A 108 10.25 1.27 -11.04
N SER A 109 10.27 0.00 -11.47
CA SER A 109 10.34 -0.35 -12.89
C SER A 109 9.12 0.06 -13.71
N LEU A 110 7.99 0.35 -13.06
CA LEU A 110 6.74 0.79 -13.70
C LEU A 110 6.62 2.32 -13.82
N VAL A 111 7.58 3.09 -13.31
CA VAL A 111 7.52 4.56 -13.28
C VAL A 111 8.76 5.23 -13.88
N LYS A 112 9.38 4.57 -14.86
CA LYS A 112 10.57 5.04 -15.58
C LYS A 112 10.31 6.22 -16.53
N ASP A 113 9.04 6.50 -16.85
CA ASP A 113 8.70 7.54 -17.81
C ASP A 113 9.19 8.93 -17.35
N PRO A 114 9.82 9.73 -18.24
CA PRO A 114 10.35 11.04 -17.90
C PRO A 114 9.34 12.01 -17.28
N SER A 115 8.04 11.83 -17.55
CA SER A 115 6.98 12.67 -16.98
C SER A 115 6.83 12.51 -15.46
N VAL A 116 7.25 11.36 -14.90
CA VAL A 116 7.09 11.04 -13.47
C VAL A 116 8.39 10.70 -12.77
N SER A 117 9.39 10.19 -13.48
CA SER A 117 10.62 9.63 -12.91
C SER A 117 11.38 10.61 -12.00
N LYS A 118 11.46 11.90 -12.36
CA LYS A 118 12.09 12.94 -11.51
C LYS A 118 11.42 13.08 -10.14
N SER A 119 10.09 12.95 -10.10
CA SER A 119 9.33 13.00 -8.85
C SER A 119 9.57 11.75 -8.01
N ILE A 120 9.69 10.58 -8.64
CA ILE A 120 10.01 9.31 -7.98
C ILE A 120 11.44 9.33 -7.42
N GLU A 121 12.41 9.82 -8.18
CA GLU A 121 13.80 9.97 -7.75
C GLU A 121 13.89 10.88 -6.50
N ARG A 122 13.14 11.98 -6.48
CA ARG A 122 13.03 12.85 -5.31
C ARG A 122 12.47 12.09 -4.09
N ILE A 123 11.50 11.20 -4.26
CA ILE A 123 10.97 10.37 -3.17
C ILE A 123 12.07 9.45 -2.62
N PHE A 124 12.81 8.76 -3.50
CA PHE A 124 13.90 7.87 -3.08
C PHE A 124 15.02 8.62 -2.36
N LYS A 125 15.38 9.82 -2.83
CA LYS A 125 16.34 10.69 -2.13
C LYS A 125 15.86 11.08 -0.73
N ILE A 126 14.58 11.39 -0.56
CA ILE A 126 14.03 11.69 0.78
C ILE A 126 14.11 10.47 1.69
N TRP A 127 13.89 9.26 1.16
CA TRP A 127 14.02 8.03 1.94
C TRP A 127 15.46 7.75 2.36
N GLU A 128 16.42 8.04 1.48
CA GLU A 128 17.87 7.99 1.76
C GLU A 128 18.26 8.99 2.86
N ASP A 129 17.95 10.28 2.65
CA ASP A 129 18.31 11.37 3.58
C ASP A 129 17.73 11.17 4.99
N ARG A 130 16.56 10.51 5.08
CA ARG A 130 15.86 10.23 6.35
C ARG A 130 16.13 8.83 6.90
N ASN A 131 17.03 8.07 6.27
CA ASN A 131 17.36 6.70 6.64
C ASN A 131 16.08 5.83 6.81
N VAL A 132 15.15 5.96 5.86
CA VAL A 132 13.89 5.21 5.82
C VAL A 132 14.14 3.75 5.44
N TYR A 133 14.99 3.55 4.44
CA TYR A 133 15.50 2.28 3.95
C TYR A 133 17.04 2.33 3.92
N PRO A 134 17.72 1.18 4.02
CA PRO A 134 19.18 1.14 3.92
C PRO A 134 19.65 1.52 2.52
N GLU A 135 20.89 1.99 2.44
CA GLU A 135 21.51 2.48 1.20
C GLU A 135 21.44 1.45 0.06
N GLU A 136 21.69 0.17 0.35
CA GLU A 136 21.59 -0.93 -0.62
C GLU A 136 20.21 -1.01 -1.28
N THR A 137 19.14 -0.79 -0.50
CA THR A 137 17.76 -0.80 -1.02
C THR A 137 17.55 0.43 -1.88
N ILE A 138 17.96 1.60 -1.42
CA ILE A 138 17.84 2.85 -2.19
C ILE A 138 18.56 2.73 -3.54
N LEU A 139 19.76 2.17 -3.57
CA LEU A 139 20.53 1.95 -4.80
C LEU A 139 19.79 1.02 -5.76
N ALA A 140 19.26 -0.11 -5.28
CA ALA A 140 18.47 -1.02 -6.10
C ALA A 140 17.22 -0.34 -6.70
N LEU A 141 16.55 0.52 -5.93
CA LEU A 141 15.38 1.28 -6.42
C LEU A 141 15.76 2.32 -7.47
N LYS A 142 16.87 3.05 -7.27
CA LYS A 142 17.40 4.01 -8.25
C LYS A 142 17.79 3.29 -9.55
N GLU A 143 18.47 2.15 -9.46
CA GLU A 143 18.79 1.34 -10.64
C GLU A 143 17.54 0.85 -11.39
N ALA A 144 16.52 0.39 -10.66
CA ALA A 144 15.26 -0.05 -11.25
C ALA A 144 14.46 1.07 -11.93
N LEU A 145 14.71 2.32 -11.56
CA LEU A 145 14.12 3.52 -12.18
C LEU A 145 14.91 3.98 -13.42
N SER A 146 16.22 3.75 -13.46
CA SER A 146 17.12 4.23 -14.53
C SER A 146 17.35 3.22 -15.66
N LYS A 147 17.41 1.91 -15.36
CA LYS A 147 17.36 0.82 -16.35
C LYS A 147 15.93 0.66 -16.83
#